data_AF-A0A7K4BF49-F1
#
_entry.id   AF-A0A7K4BF49-F1
#
_cell.length_a   1.000
_cell.length_b   1.000
_cell.length_c   1.000
_cell.angle_alpha   90.00
_cell.angle_beta   90.00
_cell.angle_gamma   90.00
#
_symmetry.space_group_name_H-M   'P 1'
#
loop_
_entity.id
_entity.type
_entity.pdbx_description
1 polymer ?
#
loop_
_entity_poly.entity_id
_entity_poly.type
_entity_poly.pdbx_seq_one_letter_code
_entity_poly.pdbx_strand_id
1 'polypeptide(L)'
;MVTVLAAPVLATGAGTTELRIVKYANDRKTILNETTVDYHWLEANLPIQGDGVARYYHQGPVFEGEWEKVHPEKPYDGWNPDEDVRMSILYKADFGAVRGTDIRDICDYIGGAQEGDEIKLFSRDGFTKTYPYSIIYEPDPRQGPAVLCWHSGEGSGPEAQDPQGQGYPDTGYITGMRMIFFADTSTNPWGWH
;
A
#
# COMPACT_ATOMS: atom_id res chain seq x y z
N MET A 1 -27.22 9.37 29.20
CA MET A 1 -27.33 10.83 29.42
C MET A 1 -26.16 11.49 28.71
N VAL A 2 -26.39 12.69 28.15
CA VAL A 2 -25.79 13.27 26.93
C VAL A 2 -24.25 13.38 26.87
N THR A 3 -23.68 13.16 25.68
CA THR A 3 -22.53 13.95 25.20
C THR A 3 -22.73 14.28 23.72
N VAL A 4 -22.53 15.56 23.36
CA VAL A 4 -22.79 16.19 22.06
C VAL A 4 -21.47 16.58 21.38
N LEU A 5 -21.45 16.37 20.05
CA LEU A 5 -20.67 16.98 18.95
C LEU A 5 -19.14 17.17 19.05
N ALA A 6 -18.46 16.69 17.99
CA ALA A 6 -18.07 17.58 16.89
C ALA A 6 -18.07 16.79 15.58
N ALA A 7 -18.88 17.21 14.60
CA ALA A 7 -18.70 16.82 13.21
C ALA A 7 -17.99 17.97 12.51
N PRO A 8 -16.71 17.84 12.13
CA PRO A 8 -16.16 18.66 11.07
C PRO A 8 -16.72 18.16 9.74
N VAL A 9 -17.19 19.15 8.99
CA VAL A 9 -17.55 19.19 7.57
C VAL A 9 -16.97 18.04 6.75
N LEU A 10 -17.86 17.38 6.01
CA LEU A 10 -17.51 16.53 4.87
C LEU A 10 -16.60 17.31 3.91
N ALA A 11 -15.30 17.00 3.90
CA ALA A 11 -14.52 17.12 2.67
C ALA A 11 -14.87 15.90 1.83
N THR A 12 -16.00 15.98 1.10
CA THR A 12 -16.25 15.06 -0.02
C THR A 12 -15.23 15.39 -1.11
N GLY A 13 -14.02 14.82 -1.01
CA GLY A 13 -13.00 14.93 -2.06
C GLY A 13 -11.54 14.87 -1.61
N ALA A 14 -11.22 15.08 -0.34
CA ALA A 14 -9.84 14.98 0.15
C ALA A 14 -9.55 13.58 0.69
N GLY A 15 -8.43 12.99 0.28
CA GLY A 15 -7.93 11.72 0.79
C GLY A 15 -7.64 11.79 2.30
N THR A 16 -7.56 10.64 2.96
CA THR A 16 -7.19 10.60 4.39
C THR A 16 -5.78 11.18 4.56
N THR A 17 -5.63 12.15 5.46
CA THR A 17 -4.36 12.81 5.79
C THR A 17 -3.79 12.40 7.15
N GLU A 18 -4.59 11.75 7.98
CA GLU A 18 -4.22 11.31 9.34
C GLU A 18 -4.25 9.79 9.46
N LEU A 19 -3.32 9.27 10.27
CA LEU A 19 -3.20 7.86 10.61
C LEU A 19 -3.33 7.70 12.13
N ARG A 20 -4.33 6.93 12.55
CA ARG A 20 -4.47 6.46 13.94
C ARG A 20 -3.77 5.11 14.08
N ILE A 21 -2.80 5.03 14.98
CA ILE A 21 -1.99 3.83 15.22
C ILE A 21 -2.30 3.34 16.64
N VAL A 22 -2.69 2.08 16.79
CA VAL A 22 -3.12 1.51 18.07
C VAL A 22 -2.47 0.15 18.28
N LYS A 23 -1.87 -0.04 19.45
CA LYS A 23 -1.38 -1.34 19.93
C LYS A 23 -2.37 -1.89 20.95
N TYR A 24 -2.90 -3.06 20.67
CA TYR A 24 -3.81 -3.78 21.56
C TYR A 24 -3.07 -4.88 22.34
N ALA A 25 -3.59 -5.22 23.52
CA ALA A 25 -3.20 -6.43 24.23
C ALA A 25 -3.80 -7.68 23.55
N ASN A 26 -3.39 -8.86 24.03
CA ASN A 26 -3.83 -10.15 23.48
C ASN A 26 -5.36 -10.37 23.54
N ASP A 27 -6.08 -9.64 24.40
CA ASP A 27 -7.55 -9.65 24.47
C ASP A 27 -8.23 -8.90 23.31
N ARG A 28 -7.44 -8.28 22.42
CA ARG A 28 -7.86 -7.46 21.26
C ARG A 28 -8.76 -6.27 21.63
N LYS A 29 -8.74 -5.84 22.90
CA LYS A 29 -9.62 -4.78 23.43
C LYS A 29 -8.86 -3.75 24.24
N THR A 30 -7.96 -4.19 25.11
CA THR A 30 -7.16 -3.31 25.96
C THR A 30 -6.14 -2.58 25.09
N ILE A 31 -6.18 -1.24 25.10
CA ILE A 31 -5.21 -0.41 24.39
C ILE A 31 -3.96 -0.29 25.26
N LEU A 32 -2.82 -0.72 24.73
CA LEU A 32 -1.51 -0.63 25.37
C LEU A 32 -0.78 0.67 25.01
N ASN A 33 -0.94 1.12 23.76
CA ASN A 33 -0.40 2.39 23.27
C ASN A 33 -1.24 2.88 22.09
N GLU A 34 -1.35 4.19 21.92
CA GLU A 34 -2.13 4.81 20.86
C GLU A 34 -1.58 6.20 20.53
N THR A 35 -1.57 6.52 19.23
CA THR A 35 -1.28 7.86 18.76
C THR A 35 -2.00 8.14 17.44
N THR A 36 -2.12 9.42 17.10
CA THR A 36 -2.60 9.87 15.80
C THR A 36 -1.58 10.85 15.24
N VAL A 37 -1.16 10.61 14.00
CA VAL A 37 -0.16 11.42 13.28
C VAL A 37 -0.70 11.77 11.90
N ASP A 38 -0.20 12.82 11.27
CA ASP A 38 -0.49 13.13 9.88
C ASP A 38 0.67 12.71 8.96
N TYR A 39 0.47 12.80 7.66
CA TYR A 39 1.53 12.44 6.70
C TYR A 39 2.76 13.37 6.78
N HIS A 40 2.61 14.64 7.20
CA HIS A 40 3.76 15.52 7.42
C HIS A 40 4.63 15.01 8.56
N TRP A 41 4.01 14.51 9.64
CA TRP A 41 4.72 13.89 10.74
C TRP A 41 5.42 12.60 10.29
N LEU A 42 4.75 11.75 9.50
CA LEU A 42 5.37 10.54 8.93
C LEU A 42 6.60 10.88 8.10
N GLU A 43 6.49 11.85 7.18
CA GLU A 43 7.60 12.32 6.34
C GLU A 43 8.77 12.89 7.16
N ALA A 44 8.47 13.63 8.22
CA ALA A 44 9.49 14.32 9.01
C ALA A 44 10.17 13.43 10.06
N ASN A 45 9.52 12.36 10.53
CA ASN A 45 9.96 11.63 11.73
C ASN A 45 10.30 10.15 11.49
N LEU A 46 9.84 9.54 10.40
CA LEU A 46 10.11 8.14 10.09
C LEU A 46 10.89 7.98 8.77
N PRO A 47 11.62 6.87 8.59
CA PRO A 47 12.33 6.61 7.35
C PRO A 47 11.40 6.66 6.12
N ILE A 48 11.85 7.38 5.09
CA ILE A 48 11.11 7.49 3.84
C ILE A 48 11.49 6.32 2.93
N GLN A 49 10.45 5.62 2.47
CA GLN A 49 10.54 4.59 1.45
C GLN A 49 10.18 5.20 0.08
N GLY A 50 10.93 4.83 -0.95
CA GLY A 50 10.76 5.34 -2.31
C GLY A 50 11.32 6.75 -2.52
N ASP A 51 11.60 7.09 -3.76
CA ASP A 51 12.20 8.37 -4.17
C ASP A 51 11.20 9.30 -4.88
N GLY A 52 9.99 8.81 -5.17
CA GLY A 52 8.98 9.54 -5.93
C GLY A 52 9.28 9.62 -7.44
N VAL A 53 10.20 8.80 -7.93
CA VAL A 53 10.58 8.69 -9.35
C VAL A 53 10.48 7.24 -9.83
N ALA A 54 11.00 6.28 -9.06
CA ALA A 54 10.82 4.85 -9.31
C ALA A 54 9.34 4.48 -9.19
N ARG A 55 8.83 3.76 -10.19
CA ARG A 55 7.43 3.34 -10.27
C ARG A 55 7.27 1.95 -9.68
N TYR A 56 6.21 1.77 -8.89
CA TYR A 56 5.89 0.50 -8.25
C TYR A 56 4.67 -0.14 -8.88
N TYR A 57 4.76 -1.43 -9.11
CA TYR A 57 3.75 -2.23 -9.77
C TYR A 57 3.48 -3.51 -8.99
N HIS A 58 2.24 -4.00 -9.01
CA HIS A 58 1.93 -5.36 -8.60
C HIS A 58 1.48 -6.19 -9.79
N GLN A 59 1.46 -7.51 -9.64
CA GLN A 59 0.85 -8.39 -10.63
C GLN A 59 -0.61 -8.69 -10.25
N GLY A 60 -1.52 -8.41 -11.17
CA GLY A 60 -2.89 -8.94 -11.12
C GLY A 60 -2.98 -10.34 -11.73
N PRO A 61 -4.17 -10.97 -11.69
CA PRO A 61 -4.39 -12.22 -12.43
C PRO A 61 -4.15 -11.99 -13.92
N VAL A 62 -3.49 -12.93 -14.58
CA VAL A 62 -3.38 -12.94 -16.03
C VAL A 62 -4.69 -13.43 -16.62
N PHE A 63 -5.33 -12.67 -17.50
CA PHE A 63 -6.50 -13.15 -18.22
C PHE A 63 -6.08 -14.03 -19.41
N GLU A 64 -6.83 -15.10 -19.68
CA GLU A 64 -6.53 -16.10 -20.73
C GLU A 64 -6.21 -15.47 -22.09
N GLY A 65 -7.01 -14.47 -22.52
CA GLY A 65 -6.75 -13.79 -23.79
C GLY A 65 -5.47 -12.95 -23.84
N GLU A 66 -4.94 -12.47 -22.69
CA GLU A 66 -3.62 -11.82 -22.65
C GLU A 66 -2.49 -12.85 -22.57
N TRP A 67 -2.73 -13.98 -21.89
CA TRP A 67 -1.80 -15.11 -21.84
C TRP A 67 -1.54 -15.68 -23.24
N GLU A 68 -2.59 -16.00 -24.00
CA GLU A 68 -2.48 -16.61 -25.33
C GLU A 68 -1.73 -15.74 -26.34
N LYS A 69 -1.76 -14.42 -26.17
CA LYS A 69 -0.99 -13.48 -27.03
C LYS A 69 0.52 -13.61 -26.83
N VAL A 70 0.95 -13.90 -25.60
CA VAL A 70 2.37 -14.00 -25.21
C VAL A 70 2.85 -15.44 -25.31
N HIS A 71 2.00 -16.40 -24.94
CA HIS A 71 2.29 -17.84 -24.84
C HIS A 71 1.30 -18.71 -25.64
N PRO A 72 1.21 -18.56 -26.98
CA PRO A 72 0.19 -19.24 -27.79
C PRO A 72 0.29 -20.76 -27.81
N GLU A 73 1.46 -21.31 -27.45
CA GLU A 73 1.73 -22.76 -27.44
C GLU A 73 1.75 -23.35 -26.02
N LYS A 74 1.57 -22.55 -24.97
CA LYS A 74 1.57 -23.03 -23.59
C LYS A 74 0.14 -23.15 -23.05
N PRO A 75 -0.14 -24.13 -22.17
CA PRO A 75 -1.36 -24.13 -21.38
C PRO A 75 -1.54 -22.82 -20.62
N TYR A 76 -2.78 -22.38 -20.44
CA TYR A 76 -3.09 -21.17 -19.67
C TYR A 76 -2.57 -21.25 -18.24
N ASP A 77 -1.82 -20.21 -17.83
CA ASP A 77 -1.39 -19.96 -16.47
C ASP A 77 -1.85 -18.56 -16.04
N GLY A 78 -2.88 -18.52 -15.19
CA GLY A 78 -3.43 -17.28 -14.66
C GLY A 78 -2.56 -16.62 -13.58
N TRP A 79 -1.55 -17.34 -13.07
CA TRP A 79 -0.63 -16.81 -12.06
C TRP A 79 0.61 -16.19 -12.70
N ASN A 80 1.14 -16.78 -13.77
CA ASN A 80 2.33 -16.33 -14.49
C ASN A 80 3.52 -15.98 -13.56
N PRO A 81 4.18 -16.98 -12.96
CA PRO A 81 5.30 -16.76 -12.04
C PRO A 81 6.54 -16.12 -12.68
N ASP A 82 6.66 -16.21 -14.01
CA ASP A 82 7.73 -15.58 -14.77
C ASP A 82 7.50 -14.07 -14.96
N GLU A 83 6.30 -13.59 -14.62
CA GLU A 83 5.90 -12.19 -14.73
C GLU A 83 6.29 -11.68 -16.12
N ASP A 84 5.79 -12.29 -17.19
CA ASP A 84 6.15 -11.90 -18.58
C ASP A 84 4.94 -11.47 -19.43
N VAL A 85 3.74 -11.49 -18.84
CA VAL A 85 2.51 -10.98 -19.45
C VAL A 85 2.24 -9.57 -18.95
N ARG A 86 2.83 -8.61 -19.66
CA ARG A 86 2.86 -7.18 -19.31
C ARG A 86 1.50 -6.57 -18.94
N MET A 87 0.42 -6.97 -19.63
CA MET A 87 -0.92 -6.42 -19.37
C MET A 87 -1.49 -6.78 -17.99
N SER A 88 -1.02 -7.87 -17.38
CA SER A 88 -1.43 -8.26 -16.02
C SER A 88 -0.91 -7.31 -14.94
N ILE A 89 0.10 -6.51 -15.27
CA ILE A 89 0.77 -5.56 -14.38
C ILE A 89 0.26 -4.14 -14.67
N LEU A 90 0.31 -3.72 -15.95
CA LEU A 90 -0.04 -2.36 -16.34
C LEU A 90 -1.52 -2.02 -16.09
N TYR A 91 -2.44 -2.97 -16.29
CA TYR A 91 -3.86 -2.64 -16.27
C TYR A 91 -4.40 -2.36 -14.87
N LYS A 92 -4.11 -3.20 -13.87
CA LYS A 92 -4.72 -3.07 -12.53
C LYS A 92 -3.78 -2.55 -11.45
N ALA A 93 -2.49 -2.48 -11.74
CA ALA A 93 -1.50 -2.52 -10.70
C ALA A 93 -0.27 -1.68 -11.02
N ASP A 94 -0.44 -0.59 -11.77
CA ASP A 94 0.50 0.52 -11.78
C ASP A 94 0.11 1.51 -10.66
N PHE A 95 0.97 1.63 -9.65
CA PHE A 95 0.73 2.52 -8.51
C PHE A 95 1.45 3.87 -8.63
N GLY A 96 2.15 4.12 -9.74
CA GLY A 96 2.91 5.33 -9.94
C GLY A 96 4.21 5.38 -9.13
N ALA A 97 4.79 6.58 -9.07
CA ALA A 97 6.06 6.83 -8.40
C ALA A 97 5.83 7.31 -6.97
N VAL A 98 5.57 6.37 -6.06
CA VAL A 98 5.10 6.66 -4.71
C VAL A 98 6.23 6.82 -3.68
N ARG A 99 5.95 7.61 -2.64
CA ARG A 99 6.75 7.72 -1.42
C ARG A 99 5.88 7.42 -0.21
N GLY A 100 6.49 6.84 0.82
CA GLY A 100 5.76 6.46 2.02
C GLY A 100 6.67 6.12 3.18
N THR A 101 6.09 5.45 4.16
CA THR A 101 6.79 4.94 5.34
C THR A 101 6.48 3.47 5.51
N ASP A 102 7.47 2.67 5.90
CA ASP A 102 7.28 1.25 6.19
C ASP A 102 6.28 1.06 7.33
N ILE A 103 5.30 0.18 7.16
CA ILE A 103 4.33 -0.17 8.20
C ILE A 103 5.04 -0.75 9.42
N ARG A 104 6.16 -1.44 9.24
CA ARG A 104 7.02 -1.90 10.33
C ARG A 104 7.50 -0.73 11.19
N ASP A 105 8.06 0.32 10.57
CA ASP A 105 8.57 1.49 11.28
C ASP A 105 7.44 2.23 12.02
N ILE A 106 6.26 2.32 11.39
CA ILE A 106 5.04 2.87 12.00
C ILE A 106 4.62 2.06 13.24
N CYS A 107 4.63 0.73 13.15
CA CYS A 107 4.31 -0.14 14.28
C CYS A 107 5.36 -0.03 15.40
N ASP A 108 6.64 -0.02 15.05
CA ASP A 108 7.76 0.07 15.98
C ASP A 108 7.72 1.36 16.80
N TYR A 109 7.24 2.46 16.21
CA TYR A 109 7.04 3.73 16.91
C TYR A 109 6.14 3.63 18.17
N ILE A 110 5.13 2.77 18.16
CA ILE A 110 4.22 2.56 19.31
C ILE A 110 4.54 1.30 20.12
N GLY A 111 5.72 0.72 19.92
CA GLY A 111 6.22 -0.44 20.66
C GLY A 111 6.23 -1.75 19.88
N GLY A 112 6.02 -1.70 18.57
CA GLY A 112 6.23 -2.80 17.63
C GLY A 112 5.24 -3.97 17.75
N ALA A 113 5.47 -4.99 16.94
CA ALA A 113 4.80 -6.29 16.99
C ALA A 113 5.82 -7.41 17.28
N GLN A 114 5.35 -8.56 17.71
CA GLN A 114 6.14 -9.78 17.91
C GLN A 114 5.61 -10.92 17.02
N GLU A 115 6.41 -11.97 16.86
CA GLU A 115 6.00 -13.16 16.12
C GLU A 115 4.65 -13.70 16.65
N GLY A 116 3.71 -13.96 15.73
CA GLY A 116 2.34 -14.37 16.04
C GLY A 116 1.32 -13.22 16.16
N ASP A 117 1.77 -11.96 16.23
CA ASP A 117 0.86 -10.81 16.15
C ASP A 117 0.28 -10.64 14.73
N GLU A 118 -0.86 -9.94 14.66
CA GLU A 118 -1.51 -9.54 13.41
C GLU A 118 -1.50 -8.02 13.28
N ILE A 119 -1.17 -7.51 12.10
CA ILE A 119 -1.24 -6.08 11.76
C ILE A 119 -2.50 -5.87 10.93
N LYS A 120 -3.40 -5.01 11.43
CA LYS A 120 -4.68 -4.74 10.77
C LYS A 120 -4.78 -3.30 10.28
N LEU A 121 -5.06 -3.15 9.00
CA LEU A 121 -5.32 -1.89 8.34
C LEU A 121 -6.82 -1.67 8.16
N PHE A 122 -7.22 -0.41 8.30
CA PHE A 122 -8.58 0.06 8.13
C PHE A 122 -8.56 1.41 7.44
N SER A 123 -9.50 1.61 6.54
CA SER A 123 -9.75 2.89 5.89
C SER A 123 -11.20 3.33 6.14
N ARG A 124 -11.43 4.64 5.97
CA ARG A 124 -12.74 5.27 6.21
C ARG A 124 -13.83 4.77 5.27
N ASP A 125 -13.45 4.27 4.10
CA ASP A 125 -14.35 3.66 3.11
C ASP A 125 -14.78 2.23 3.46
N GLY A 126 -14.34 1.70 4.60
CA GLY A 126 -14.67 0.37 5.08
C GLY A 126 -13.75 -0.74 4.57
N PHE A 127 -12.73 -0.42 3.76
CA PHE A 127 -11.73 -1.42 3.42
C PHE A 127 -10.93 -1.83 4.67
N THR A 128 -10.70 -3.14 4.79
CA THR A 128 -9.92 -3.71 5.87
C THR A 128 -9.08 -4.87 5.37
N LYS A 129 -7.86 -4.96 5.90
CA LYS A 129 -6.94 -6.04 5.59
C LYS A 129 -6.14 -6.38 6.84
N THR A 130 -5.96 -7.67 7.10
CA THR A 130 -5.17 -8.17 8.23
C THR A 130 -4.02 -8.98 7.66
N TYR A 131 -2.82 -8.71 8.14
CA TYR A 131 -1.59 -9.37 7.75
C TYR A 131 -0.95 -10.04 8.96
N PRO A 132 -0.38 -11.24 8.80
CA PRO A 132 0.45 -11.82 9.86
C PRO A 132 1.74 -11.01 10.00
N TYR A 133 2.36 -11.09 11.19
CA TYR A 133 3.66 -10.51 11.50
C TYR A 133 4.68 -10.66 10.37
N SER A 134 4.85 -11.87 9.85
CA SER A 134 5.88 -12.18 8.84
C SER A 134 5.76 -11.37 7.56
N ILE A 135 4.55 -11.03 7.11
CA ILE A 135 4.35 -10.23 5.88
C ILE A 135 4.85 -8.79 6.05
N ILE A 136 4.87 -8.28 7.29
CA ILE A 136 5.26 -6.90 7.61
C ILE A 136 6.70 -6.83 8.12
N TYR A 137 7.09 -7.73 9.03
CA TYR A 137 8.39 -7.68 9.71
C TYR A 137 9.48 -8.53 9.05
N GLU A 138 9.09 -9.53 8.27
CA GLU A 138 9.99 -10.49 7.61
C GLU A 138 9.56 -10.72 6.15
N PRO A 139 9.35 -9.65 5.36
CA PRO A 139 8.80 -9.79 4.01
C PRO A 139 9.75 -10.62 3.13
N ASP A 140 9.18 -11.46 2.27
CA ASP A 140 9.93 -12.07 1.17
C ASP A 140 10.53 -10.95 0.31
N PRO A 141 11.81 -11.01 -0.11
CA PRO A 141 12.41 -9.98 -0.94
C PRO A 141 11.64 -9.66 -2.23
N ARG A 142 11.00 -10.68 -2.85
CA ARG A 142 10.14 -10.50 -4.03
C ARG A 142 8.84 -9.77 -3.73
N GLN A 143 8.40 -9.78 -2.47
CA GLN A 143 7.29 -8.94 -2.01
C GLN A 143 7.81 -7.54 -1.65
N GLY A 144 8.91 -7.49 -0.91
CA GLY A 144 9.44 -6.27 -0.32
C GLY A 144 8.60 -5.75 0.85
N PRO A 145 9.01 -4.62 1.45
CA PRO A 145 8.34 -4.04 2.60
C PRO A 145 6.94 -3.54 2.25
N ALA A 146 6.06 -3.59 3.25
CA ALA A 146 4.72 -3.04 3.19
C ALA A 146 4.76 -1.55 3.54
N VAL A 147 4.57 -0.68 2.55
CA VAL A 147 4.73 0.77 2.72
C VAL A 147 3.37 1.45 2.72
N LEU A 148 3.09 2.27 3.74
CA LEU A 148 1.97 3.21 3.71
C LEU A 148 2.40 4.45 2.92
N CYS A 149 1.98 4.51 1.66
CA CYS A 149 2.28 5.60 0.76
C CYS A 149 1.39 6.80 1.04
N TRP A 150 2.01 7.96 1.21
CA TRP A 150 1.34 9.23 1.51
C TRP A 150 1.72 10.33 0.49
N HIS A 151 2.47 9.99 -0.56
CA HIS A 151 2.76 10.90 -1.66
C HIS A 151 2.94 10.13 -2.98
N SER A 152 2.51 10.73 -4.08
CA SER A 152 2.72 10.25 -5.44
C SER A 152 3.48 11.30 -6.25
N GLY A 153 4.74 11.02 -6.62
CA GLY A 153 5.55 11.89 -7.46
C GLY A 153 5.13 11.86 -8.93
N GLU A 154 4.57 10.74 -9.39
CA GLU A 154 3.97 10.58 -10.72
C GLU A 154 2.80 9.60 -10.62
N GLY A 155 1.67 9.91 -11.26
CA GLY A 155 0.51 9.03 -11.29
C GLY A 155 0.74 7.73 -12.07
N SER A 156 -0.28 6.88 -12.08
CA SER A 156 -0.30 5.65 -12.90
C SER A 156 -0.26 5.95 -14.40
N GLY A 157 0.24 4.99 -15.18
CA GLY A 157 0.34 5.07 -16.64
C GLY A 157 -1.02 5.04 -17.35
N PRO A 158 -1.03 5.28 -18.67
CA PRO A 158 -2.27 5.39 -19.45
C PRO A 158 -3.05 4.09 -19.58
N GLU A 159 -2.41 2.93 -19.38
CA GLU A 159 -3.06 1.63 -19.37
C GLU A 159 -3.75 1.31 -18.05
N ALA A 160 -3.45 2.04 -16.98
CA ALA A 160 -3.99 1.75 -15.66
C ALA A 160 -5.50 2.02 -15.61
N GLN A 161 -6.23 1.09 -15.00
CA GLN A 161 -7.68 1.14 -14.82
C GLN A 161 -8.08 2.33 -13.97
N ASP A 162 -7.37 2.55 -12.86
CA ASP A 162 -7.69 3.60 -11.90
C ASP A 162 -6.52 4.58 -11.79
N PRO A 163 -6.76 5.89 -12.01
CA PRO A 163 -5.72 6.89 -11.88
C PRO A 163 -5.29 7.06 -10.41
N GLN A 164 -3.98 7.09 -10.17
CA GLN A 164 -3.43 7.36 -8.83
C GLN A 164 -3.45 8.85 -8.45
N GLY A 165 -3.22 9.73 -9.44
CA GLY A 165 -2.97 11.15 -9.21
C GLY A 165 -1.53 11.46 -8.77
N GLN A 166 -1.24 12.72 -8.49
CA GLN A 166 0.10 13.25 -8.20
C GLN A 166 0.02 14.29 -7.07
N GLY A 167 0.94 14.23 -6.12
CA GLY A 167 1.00 15.10 -4.94
C GLY A 167 0.73 14.35 -3.64
N TYR A 168 0.08 15.02 -2.69
CA TYR A 168 -0.33 14.49 -1.38
C TYR A 168 -1.84 14.19 -1.36
N PRO A 169 -2.37 13.48 -0.34
CA PRO A 169 -3.78 13.08 -0.29
C PRO A 169 -4.78 14.24 -0.38
N ASP A 170 -4.38 15.44 0.01
CA ASP A 170 -5.17 16.67 -0.01
C ASP A 170 -4.87 17.59 -1.20
N THR A 171 -3.83 17.31 -1.98
CA THR A 171 -3.37 18.16 -3.11
C THR A 171 -3.43 17.48 -4.47
N GLY A 172 -3.48 16.15 -4.54
CA GLY A 172 -3.66 15.46 -5.81
C GLY A 172 -3.34 13.96 -5.86
N TYR A 173 -2.90 13.33 -4.76
CA TYR A 173 -2.88 11.87 -4.66
C TYR A 173 -4.30 11.35 -4.41
N ILE A 174 -5.08 11.21 -5.48
CA ILE A 174 -6.54 11.06 -5.43
C ILE A 174 -7.02 9.73 -4.84
N THR A 175 -6.17 8.71 -4.82
CA THR A 175 -6.46 7.44 -4.14
C THR A 175 -6.27 7.55 -2.62
N GLY A 176 -5.64 8.62 -2.13
CA GLY A 176 -5.33 8.85 -0.72
C GLY A 176 -4.19 7.97 -0.21
N MET A 177 -3.95 8.00 1.11
CA MET A 177 -2.95 7.11 1.70
C MET A 177 -3.29 5.64 1.44
N ARG A 178 -2.33 4.88 0.93
CA ARG A 178 -2.53 3.48 0.51
C ARG A 178 -1.32 2.62 0.85
N MET A 179 -1.57 1.39 1.28
CA MET A 179 -0.51 0.40 1.43
C MET A 179 -0.11 -0.17 0.06
N ILE A 180 1.19 -0.14 -0.24
CA ILE A 180 1.81 -0.72 -1.43
C ILE A 180 3.04 -1.52 -1.00
N PHE A 181 3.23 -2.71 -1.55
CA PHE A 181 4.46 -3.48 -1.39
C PHE A 181 5.53 -2.97 -2.34
N PHE A 182 6.75 -2.73 -1.83
CA PHE A 182 7.88 -2.20 -2.60
C PHE A 182 8.83 -3.33 -2.97
N ALA A 183 8.43 -4.12 -3.98
CA ALA A 183 9.22 -5.27 -4.43
C ALA A 183 10.58 -4.83 -5.02
N ASP A 184 11.55 -5.74 -4.95
CA ASP A 184 12.78 -5.57 -5.71
C ASP A 184 12.58 -5.94 -7.20
N THR A 185 13.58 -5.63 -8.01
CA THR A 185 13.54 -5.90 -9.45
C THR A 185 14.27 -7.19 -9.85
N SER A 186 14.61 -8.05 -8.88
CA SER A 186 15.56 -9.14 -9.09
C SER A 186 15.03 -10.26 -9.98
N THR A 187 13.70 -10.39 -10.09
CA THR A 187 13.05 -11.52 -10.77
C THR A 187 12.16 -11.13 -11.93
N ASN A 188 11.77 -9.86 -12.06
CA ASN A 188 10.90 -9.45 -13.17
C ASN A 188 11.73 -9.08 -14.42
N PRO A 189 11.28 -9.46 -15.62
CA PRO A 189 12.05 -9.26 -16.86
C PRO A 189 12.09 -7.82 -17.37
N TRP A 190 11.34 -6.89 -16.76
CA TRP A 190 11.27 -5.49 -17.20
C TRP A 190 12.09 -4.51 -16.34
N GLY A 191 12.63 -4.97 -15.22
CA GLY A 191 13.31 -4.12 -14.23
C GLY A 191 12.37 -3.14 -13.53
N TRP A 192 11.09 -3.50 -13.37
CA TRP A 192 10.06 -2.69 -12.71
C TRP A 192 9.91 -3.07 -11.23
N HIS A 193 9.73 -2.09 -10.34
CA HIS A 193 9.48 -2.38 -8.91
C HIS A 193 8.03 -2.76 -8.65
#